data_AF-A0A9X1Z8V7-F1
#
_entry.id   AF-A0A9X1Z8V7-F1
#
_cell.length_a   1.000
_cell.length_b   1.000
_cell.length_c   1.000
_cell.angle_alpha   90.00
_cell.angle_beta   90.00
_cell.angle_gamma   90.00
#
_symmetry.space_group_name_H-M   'P 1'
#
loop_
_entity.id
_entity.type
_entity.pdbx_description
1 polymer ?
#
loop_
_entity_poly.entity_id
_entity_poly.type
_entity_poly.pdbx_seq_one_letter_code
_entity_poly.pdbx_strand_id
1 'polypeptide(L)'
;MQAAEKAPITIPEIGAVWPGQGGIYGGLRQYPEGLCHVIYADQDLPSRYEYGDYGVSVEATSRTDGLTNTQILLGRDGKHPAAVAAAAYTAGGHNDFYLPSIGELHHAWQFAPESFSEEWYYLSSTQRSAYYAFYMHFDDGYQYYGVKHLELLVRPVRRFLQ
;
A
#
# COMPACT_ATOMS: atom_id res chain seq x y z
N MET A 1 21.59 12.38 -30.61
CA MET A 1 21.33 12.13 -29.17
C MET A 1 20.89 10.68 -29.08
N GLN A 2 21.74 9.80 -28.54
CA GLN A 2 21.36 8.40 -28.32
C GLN A 2 20.30 8.38 -27.22
N ALA A 3 19.14 7.79 -27.52
CA ALA A 3 18.20 7.38 -26.49
C ALA A 3 18.94 6.40 -25.58
N ALA A 4 19.01 6.70 -24.28
CA ALA A 4 19.51 5.75 -23.31
C ALA A 4 18.63 4.50 -23.38
N GLU A 5 19.21 3.41 -23.85
CA GLU A 5 18.58 2.10 -23.89
C GLU A 5 18.23 1.72 -22.45
N LYS A 6 16.92 1.65 -22.13
CA LYS A 6 16.45 1.19 -20.82
C LYS A 6 17.00 -0.22 -20.65
N ALA A 7 17.86 -0.43 -19.65
CA ALA A 7 18.34 -1.75 -19.30
C ALA A 7 17.14 -2.71 -19.14
N PRO A 8 17.21 -3.95 -19.64
CA PRO A 8 16.11 -4.89 -19.55
C PRO A 8 15.75 -5.13 -18.08
N ILE A 9 14.49 -4.87 -17.73
CA ILE A 9 13.98 -5.10 -16.38
C ILE A 9 13.79 -6.61 -16.21
N THR A 10 14.63 -7.23 -15.39
CA THR A 10 14.42 -8.62 -14.98
C THR A 10 13.35 -8.65 -13.88
N ILE A 11 12.22 -9.31 -14.17
CA ILE A 11 11.13 -9.49 -13.23
C ILE A 11 11.49 -10.67 -12.31
N PRO A 12 11.53 -10.50 -10.98
CA PRO A 12 11.81 -11.58 -10.05
C PRO A 12 10.57 -12.48 -9.85
N GLU A 13 10.74 -13.55 -9.09
CA GLU A 13 9.60 -14.36 -8.61
C GLU A 13 8.71 -13.53 -7.67
N ILE A 14 7.43 -13.89 -7.61
CA ILE A 14 6.50 -13.30 -6.64
C ILE A 14 7.00 -13.61 -5.21
N GLY A 15 6.98 -12.61 -4.33
CA GLY A 15 7.51 -12.70 -2.97
C GLY A 15 9.02 -12.42 -2.85
N ALA A 16 9.74 -12.30 -3.97
CA ALA A 16 11.16 -11.94 -3.94
C ALA A 16 11.39 -10.42 -4.02
N VAL A 17 12.50 -9.98 -3.46
CA VAL A 17 12.99 -8.60 -3.63
C VAL A 17 13.20 -8.32 -5.12
N TRP A 18 12.73 -7.16 -5.59
CA TRP A 18 12.98 -6.67 -6.93
C TRP A 18 14.11 -5.62 -6.91
N PRO A 19 15.33 -6.00 -7.34
CA PRO A 19 16.48 -5.09 -7.29
C PRO A 19 16.20 -3.79 -8.04
N GLY A 20 16.42 -2.66 -7.37
CA GLY A 20 16.20 -1.33 -7.93
C GLY A 20 14.74 -0.90 -8.08
N GLN A 21 13.76 -1.69 -7.64
CA GLN A 21 12.34 -1.30 -7.63
C GLN A 21 11.80 -0.94 -6.22
N GLY A 22 12.66 -1.05 -5.21
CA GLY A 22 12.39 -0.54 -3.86
C GLY A 22 11.52 -1.45 -2.99
N GLY A 23 11.44 -2.75 -3.30
CA GLY A 23 10.65 -3.65 -2.48
C GLY A 23 10.47 -5.07 -3.02
N ILE A 24 9.46 -5.75 -2.48
CA ILE A 24 9.06 -7.12 -2.78
C ILE A 24 8.06 -7.14 -3.93
N TYR A 25 8.32 -7.96 -4.94
CA TYR A 25 7.42 -8.10 -6.07
C TYR A 25 6.16 -8.88 -5.71
N GLY A 26 5.01 -8.24 -5.86
CA GLY A 26 3.70 -8.82 -5.61
C GLY A 26 3.05 -9.48 -6.81
N GLY A 27 3.61 -9.40 -8.02
CA GLY A 27 2.94 -9.87 -9.24
C GLY A 27 2.18 -8.78 -9.99
N LEU A 28 1.25 -9.19 -10.85
CA LEU A 28 0.43 -8.32 -11.68
C LEU A 28 -0.98 -8.13 -11.10
N ARG A 29 -1.51 -6.92 -11.17
CA ARG A 29 -2.92 -6.60 -10.87
C ARG A 29 -3.49 -5.62 -11.91
N GLN A 30 -4.78 -5.74 -12.19
CA GLN A 30 -5.49 -4.84 -13.08
C GLN A 30 -5.91 -3.56 -12.34
N TYR A 31 -5.57 -2.41 -12.91
CA TYR A 31 -5.97 -1.07 -12.43
C TYR A 31 -6.62 -0.27 -13.57
N PRO A 32 -7.17 0.94 -13.31
CA PRO A 32 -7.75 1.78 -14.36
C PRO A 32 -6.78 2.11 -15.50
N GLU A 33 -5.49 2.26 -15.20
CA GLU A 33 -4.43 2.52 -16.18
C GLU A 33 -3.97 1.29 -16.96
N GLY A 34 -4.35 0.07 -16.53
CA GLY A 34 -3.96 -1.18 -17.16
C GLY A 34 -3.38 -2.21 -16.19
N LEU A 35 -2.74 -3.23 -16.75
CA LEU A 35 -2.10 -4.29 -15.99
C LEU A 35 -0.77 -3.76 -15.43
N CYS A 36 -0.65 -3.70 -14.11
CA CYS A 36 0.52 -3.14 -13.45
C CYS A 36 1.26 -4.18 -12.62
N HIS A 37 2.58 -4.04 -12.58
CA HIS A 37 3.43 -4.66 -11.57
C HIS A 37 3.20 -3.98 -10.22
N VAL A 38 3.05 -4.78 -9.16
CA VAL A 38 2.84 -4.30 -7.79
C VAL A 38 4.07 -4.62 -6.95
N ILE A 39 4.53 -3.65 -6.16
CA ILE A 39 5.73 -3.76 -5.34
C ILE A 39 5.42 -3.25 -3.94
N TYR A 40 5.51 -4.12 -2.94
CA TYR A 40 5.37 -3.76 -1.53
C TYR A 40 6.74 -3.35 -0.99
N ALA A 41 6.81 -2.37 -0.10
CA ALA A 41 8.06 -2.05 0.59
C ALA A 41 8.68 -3.32 1.22
N ASP A 42 10.00 -3.38 1.31
CA ASP A 42 10.70 -4.51 1.94
C ASP A 42 10.58 -4.49 3.47
N GLN A 43 10.24 -3.34 4.05
CA GLN A 43 10.03 -3.15 5.49
C GLN A 43 8.76 -2.37 5.79
N ASP A 44 8.20 -2.61 6.97
CA ASP A 44 7.15 -1.77 7.56
C ASP A 44 7.71 -0.39 7.88
N LEU A 45 6.84 0.62 7.89
CA LEU A 45 7.21 1.91 8.46
C LEU A 45 7.57 1.77 9.94
N PRO A 46 8.50 2.58 10.47
CA PRO A 46 9.09 2.38 11.80
C PRO A 46 8.13 2.67 12.97
N SER A 47 6.89 3.08 12.70
CA SER A 47 5.89 3.43 13.70
C SER A 47 4.53 2.88 13.29
N ARG A 48 3.59 2.93 14.23
CA ARG A 48 2.18 2.68 13.92
C ARG A 48 1.50 4.00 13.62
N TYR A 49 0.50 3.95 12.75
CA TYR A 49 -0.19 5.14 12.26
C TYR A 49 -1.69 4.95 12.35
N GLU A 50 -2.37 6.02 12.71
CA GLU A 50 -3.82 6.07 12.64
C GLU A 50 -4.29 6.38 11.21
N TYR A 51 -5.52 5.98 10.87
CA TYR A 51 -6.16 6.38 9.63
C TYR A 51 -6.44 7.88 9.62
N GLY A 52 -6.91 8.44 10.73
CA GLY A 52 -7.17 9.87 10.90
C GLY A 52 -8.49 10.40 10.31
N ASP A 53 -8.74 11.70 10.47
CA ASP A 53 -9.99 12.41 10.11
C ASP A 53 -11.28 11.71 10.62
N TYR A 54 -11.30 11.44 11.94
CA TYR A 54 -12.43 10.81 12.60
C TYR A 54 -13.70 11.66 12.52
N GLY A 55 -14.83 11.02 12.20
CA GLY A 55 -16.13 11.68 12.04
C GLY A 55 -16.38 12.27 10.65
N VAL A 56 -15.43 12.12 9.71
CA VAL A 56 -15.52 12.65 8.34
C VAL A 56 -15.54 11.53 7.32
N SER A 57 -16.56 11.49 6.46
CA SER A 57 -16.55 10.60 5.30
C SER A 57 -15.69 11.18 4.18
N VAL A 58 -14.87 10.34 3.55
CA VAL A 58 -14.11 10.71 2.35
C VAL A 58 -14.32 9.65 1.27
N GLU A 59 -14.12 10.01 0.01
CA GLU A 59 -14.35 9.13 -1.14
C GLU A 59 -13.28 8.05 -1.33
N ALA A 60 -12.32 7.92 -0.40
CA ALA A 60 -11.27 6.89 -0.39
C ALA A 60 -11.83 5.50 -0.03
N THR A 61 -12.81 5.02 -0.79
CA THR A 61 -13.60 3.80 -0.52
C THR A 61 -13.25 2.65 -1.47
N SER A 62 -12.32 2.86 -2.41
CA SER A 62 -11.92 1.83 -3.37
C SER A 62 -11.29 0.65 -2.66
N ARG A 63 -11.69 -0.58 -3.01
CA ARG A 63 -11.11 -1.81 -2.46
C ARG A 63 -9.88 -2.27 -3.22
N THR A 64 -9.66 -1.76 -4.42
CA THR A 64 -8.64 -2.28 -5.34
C THR A 64 -7.59 -1.25 -5.71
N ASP A 65 -7.86 0.04 -5.50
CA ASP A 65 -7.02 1.15 -5.94
C ASP A 65 -6.59 2.01 -4.74
N GLY A 66 -5.52 1.58 -4.07
CA GLY A 66 -4.92 2.29 -2.95
C GLY A 66 -4.28 3.62 -3.34
N LEU A 67 -3.83 3.76 -4.60
CA LEU A 67 -3.22 4.99 -5.09
C LEU A 67 -4.25 6.12 -5.12
N THR A 68 -5.40 5.89 -5.77
CA THR A 68 -6.50 6.87 -5.81
C THR A 68 -7.01 7.19 -4.41
N ASN A 69 -7.19 6.18 -3.55
CA ASN A 69 -7.57 6.40 -2.16
C ASN A 69 -6.55 7.28 -1.43
N THR A 70 -5.26 6.96 -1.53
CA THR A 70 -4.18 7.71 -0.87
C THR A 70 -4.15 9.16 -1.35
N GLN A 71 -4.32 9.41 -2.64
CA GLN A 71 -4.40 10.78 -3.18
C GLN A 71 -5.57 11.57 -2.58
N ILE A 72 -6.76 10.96 -2.44
CA ILE A 72 -7.92 11.58 -1.76
C ILE A 72 -7.58 11.92 -0.31
N LEU A 73 -6.92 11.00 0.40
CA LEU A 73 -6.52 11.19 1.80
C LEU A 73 -5.46 12.30 1.93
N LEU A 74 -4.49 12.37 1.03
CA LEU A 74 -3.47 13.43 1.03
C LEU A 74 -4.08 14.82 0.77
N GLY A 75 -5.17 14.90 0.01
CA GLY A 75 -5.94 16.14 -0.18
C GLY A 75 -6.63 16.66 1.09
N ARG A 76 -6.61 15.88 2.18
CA ARG A 76 -7.06 16.30 3.52
C ARG A 76 -5.83 16.70 4.35
N ASP A 77 -5.33 17.92 4.13
CA ASP A 77 -4.08 18.45 4.69
C ASP A 77 -3.73 17.96 6.10
N GLY A 78 -2.80 16.99 6.19
CA GLY A 78 -2.28 16.44 7.44
C GLY A 78 -3.27 15.64 8.30
N LYS A 79 -4.47 15.31 7.78
CA LYS A 79 -5.53 14.62 8.53
C LYS A 79 -5.40 13.10 8.53
N HIS A 80 -4.58 12.54 7.64
CA HIS A 80 -4.41 11.09 7.49
C HIS A 80 -2.94 10.68 7.65
N PRO A 81 -2.43 10.52 8.89
CA PRO A 81 -1.03 10.24 9.16
C PRO A 81 -0.48 9.01 8.42
N ALA A 82 -1.24 7.92 8.35
CA ALA A 82 -0.84 6.71 7.63
C ALA A 82 -0.61 6.95 6.13
N ALA A 83 -1.52 7.70 5.48
CA ALA A 83 -1.41 8.03 4.06
C ALA A 83 -0.21 8.95 3.79
N VAL A 84 -0.01 9.96 4.65
CA VAL A 84 1.14 10.87 4.59
C VAL A 84 2.45 10.10 4.74
N ALA A 85 2.54 9.20 5.72
CA ALA A 85 3.75 8.44 5.97
C ALA A 85 4.06 7.46 4.84
N ALA A 86 3.06 6.78 4.28
CA ALA A 86 3.24 5.89 3.13
C ALA A 86 3.68 6.65 1.87
N ALA A 87 3.11 7.82 1.61
CA ALA A 87 3.47 8.65 0.46
C ALA A 87 4.85 9.33 0.58
N ALA A 88 5.33 9.54 1.80
CA ALA A 88 6.68 10.06 2.05
C ALA A 88 7.77 8.98 1.97
N TYR A 89 7.39 7.70 1.91
CA TYR A 89 8.35 6.60 1.84
C TYR A 89 9.10 6.62 0.50
N THR A 90 10.41 6.39 0.56
CA THR A 90 11.27 6.30 -0.62
C THR A 90 12.18 5.08 -0.50
N ALA A 91 12.35 4.35 -1.59
CA ALA A 91 13.21 3.17 -1.65
C ALA A 91 13.62 2.88 -3.09
N GLY A 92 14.85 2.40 -3.31
CA GLY A 92 15.33 2.05 -4.66
C GLY A 92 15.33 3.21 -5.66
N GLY A 93 15.36 4.47 -5.20
CA GLY A 93 15.25 5.65 -6.08
C GLY A 93 13.81 6.03 -6.47
N HIS A 94 12.81 5.36 -5.89
CA HIS A 94 11.39 5.59 -6.12
C HIS A 94 10.73 6.36 -4.97
N ASN A 95 9.73 7.19 -5.29
CA ASN A 95 8.97 8.05 -4.38
C ASN A 95 7.46 8.08 -4.71
N ASP A 96 6.98 7.08 -5.44
CA ASP A 96 5.60 6.88 -5.90
C ASP A 96 4.86 5.82 -5.06
N PHE A 97 5.26 5.67 -3.79
CA PHE A 97 4.59 4.78 -2.85
C PHE A 97 3.30 5.39 -2.30
N TYR A 98 2.39 4.53 -1.88
CA TYR A 98 1.09 4.89 -1.34
C TYR A 98 0.62 3.89 -0.28
N LEU A 99 -0.42 4.25 0.47
CA LEU A 99 -1.05 3.37 1.46
C LEU A 99 -1.94 2.35 0.72
N PRO A 100 -1.74 1.03 0.90
CA PRO A 100 -2.48 0.02 0.13
C PRO A 100 -3.98 0.05 0.41
N SER A 101 -4.78 -0.20 -0.62
CA SER A 101 -6.19 -0.57 -0.45
C SER A 101 -6.30 -1.96 0.17
N ILE A 102 -7.49 -2.28 0.69
CA ILE A 102 -7.67 -3.53 1.44
C ILE A 102 -7.48 -4.76 0.55
N GLY A 103 -7.84 -4.67 -0.73
CA GLY A 103 -7.60 -5.72 -1.71
C GLY A 103 -6.14 -5.81 -2.19
N GLU A 104 -5.32 -4.77 -1.98
CA GLU A 104 -3.87 -4.86 -2.17
C GLU A 104 -3.23 -5.56 -0.96
N LEU A 105 -3.66 -5.27 0.26
CA LEU A 105 -3.23 -6.03 1.44
C LEU A 105 -3.57 -7.51 1.33
N HIS A 106 -4.79 -7.84 0.90
CA HIS A 106 -5.17 -9.24 0.68
C HIS A 106 -4.34 -9.93 -0.41
N HIS A 107 -3.95 -9.18 -1.44
CA HIS A 107 -3.05 -9.69 -2.46
C HIS A 107 -1.66 -9.98 -1.89
N ALA A 108 -1.13 -9.10 -1.04
CA ALA A 108 0.15 -9.32 -0.36
C ALA A 108 0.10 -10.55 0.55
N TRP A 109 -0.96 -10.71 1.35
CA TRP A 109 -1.16 -11.87 2.20
C TRP A 109 -1.18 -13.19 1.40
N GLN A 110 -1.84 -13.19 0.23
CA GLN A 110 -1.96 -14.40 -0.60
C GLN A 110 -0.64 -14.81 -1.27
N PHE A 111 0.21 -13.84 -1.62
CA PHE A 111 1.31 -14.05 -2.57
C PHE A 111 2.69 -13.71 -2.04
N ALA A 112 2.81 -12.94 -0.96
CA ALA A 112 4.06 -12.62 -0.30
C ALA A 112 3.95 -12.65 1.24
N PRO A 113 3.28 -13.66 1.85
CA PRO A 113 3.03 -13.66 3.29
C PRO A 113 4.31 -13.61 4.12
N GLU A 114 5.41 -14.23 3.65
CA GLU A 114 6.68 -14.32 4.37
C GLU A 114 7.38 -12.95 4.52
N SER A 115 6.93 -11.92 3.80
CA SER A 115 7.48 -10.56 3.87
C SER A 115 6.79 -9.68 4.92
N PHE A 116 5.72 -10.17 5.56
CA PHE A 116 4.88 -9.43 6.49
C PHE A 116 4.89 -10.07 7.87
N SER A 117 4.59 -9.27 8.89
CA SER A 117 4.44 -9.78 10.24
C SER A 117 3.08 -10.46 10.40
N GLU A 118 3.08 -11.71 10.85
CA GLU A 118 1.85 -12.42 11.22
C GLU A 118 1.26 -11.90 12.54
N GLU A 119 2.08 -11.36 13.45
CA GLU A 119 1.63 -10.89 14.77
C GLU A 119 0.84 -9.57 14.78
N TRP A 120 0.69 -8.89 13.64
CA TRP A 120 0.20 -7.51 13.59
C TRP A 120 -0.85 -7.30 12.51
N TYR A 121 -1.58 -6.18 12.67
CA TYR A 121 -2.61 -5.72 11.74
C TYR A 121 -2.08 -4.59 10.85
N TYR A 122 -2.44 -4.65 9.58
CA TYR A 122 -2.03 -3.73 8.54
C TYR A 122 -3.17 -2.80 8.12
N LEU A 123 -2.93 -1.50 8.23
CA LEU A 123 -3.91 -0.47 7.89
C LEU A 123 -4.07 -0.32 6.38
N SER A 124 -5.32 -0.17 5.94
CA SER A 124 -5.66 0.13 4.56
C SER A 124 -6.00 1.60 4.34
N SER A 125 -5.81 2.11 3.12
CA SER A 125 -6.38 3.36 2.64
C SER A 125 -7.91 3.33 2.49
N THR A 126 -8.52 2.14 2.43
CA THR A 126 -9.96 1.98 2.18
C THR A 126 -10.79 2.36 3.40
N GLN A 127 -11.58 3.43 3.28
CA GLN A 127 -12.54 3.87 4.28
C GLN A 127 -13.75 2.92 4.35
N ARG A 128 -14.23 2.63 5.57
CA ARG A 128 -15.51 1.94 5.80
C ARG A 128 -16.65 2.91 6.12
N SER A 129 -16.37 4.00 6.84
CA SER A 129 -17.31 5.10 7.08
C SER A 129 -16.58 6.33 7.62
N ALA A 130 -17.34 7.37 7.96
CA ALA A 130 -16.87 8.52 8.72
C ALA A 130 -16.04 8.17 9.97
N TYR A 131 -16.32 7.03 10.62
CA TYR A 131 -15.71 6.65 11.90
C TYR A 131 -14.70 5.50 11.80
N TYR A 132 -14.77 4.69 10.73
CA TYR A 132 -14.04 3.44 10.63
C TYR A 132 -13.25 3.31 9.31
N ALA A 133 -12.10 2.64 9.38
CA ALA A 133 -11.28 2.26 8.25
C ALA A 133 -11.04 0.75 8.25
N PHE A 134 -10.80 0.16 7.07
CA PHE A 134 -10.46 -1.26 6.97
C PHE A 134 -8.99 -1.49 7.32
N TYR A 135 -8.71 -2.68 7.84
CA TYR A 135 -7.37 -3.20 8.06
C TYR A 135 -7.39 -4.73 7.94
N MET A 136 -6.22 -5.36 7.84
CA MET A 136 -6.11 -6.81 7.67
C MET A 136 -5.14 -7.42 8.66
N HIS A 137 -5.49 -8.59 9.19
CA HIS A 137 -4.61 -9.43 10.00
C HIS A 137 -3.90 -10.44 9.08
N PHE A 138 -2.57 -10.55 9.18
CA PHE A 138 -1.82 -11.38 8.25
C PHE A 138 -1.64 -12.84 8.73
N ASP A 139 -1.84 -13.15 10.01
CA ASP A 139 -1.85 -14.53 10.52
C ASP A 139 -3.04 -15.35 9.94
N ASP A 140 -4.26 -14.81 10.01
CA ASP A 140 -5.48 -15.52 9.58
C ASP A 140 -6.07 -15.05 8.25
N GLY A 141 -5.55 -13.96 7.68
CA GLY A 141 -6.05 -13.37 6.45
C GLY A 141 -7.41 -12.68 6.59
N TYR A 142 -7.88 -12.41 7.81
CA TYR A 142 -9.16 -11.74 8.00
C TYR A 142 -9.08 -10.22 7.82
N GLN A 143 -10.10 -9.71 7.14
CA GLN A 143 -10.37 -8.29 7.03
C GLN A 143 -11.22 -7.82 8.21
N TYR A 144 -10.79 -6.73 8.83
CA TYR A 144 -11.49 -6.07 9.92
C TYR A 144 -11.70 -4.59 9.61
N TYR A 145 -12.43 -3.91 10.49
CA TYR A 145 -12.53 -2.46 10.49
C TYR A 145 -12.44 -1.92 11.92
N GLY A 146 -11.79 -0.77 12.08
CA GLY A 146 -11.47 -0.19 13.38
C GLY A 146 -11.68 1.30 13.37
N VAL A 147 -11.84 1.87 14.56
CA VAL A 147 -11.95 3.32 14.70
C VAL A 147 -10.74 3.99 14.07
N LYS A 148 -10.92 5.13 13.42
CA LYS A 148 -9.84 5.81 12.68
C LYS A 148 -8.64 6.25 13.53
N HIS A 149 -8.75 6.19 14.86
CA HIS A 149 -7.67 6.43 15.82
C HIS A 149 -6.86 5.17 16.18
N LEU A 150 -7.25 4.00 15.68
CA LEU A 150 -6.49 2.78 15.90
C LEU A 150 -5.17 2.86 15.14
N GLU A 151 -4.06 2.81 15.87
CA GLU A 151 -2.71 2.85 15.31
C GLU A 151 -2.26 1.45 14.91
N LEU A 152 -2.01 1.25 13.61
CA LEU A 152 -1.66 -0.04 13.03
C LEU A 152 -0.40 0.06 12.17
N LEU A 153 0.14 -1.08 11.73
CA LEU A 153 1.27 -1.11 10.81
C LEU A 153 0.87 -0.58 9.44
N VAL A 154 1.85 0.02 8.76
CA VAL A 154 1.72 0.49 7.38
C VAL A 154 2.86 -0.14 6.58
N ARG A 155 2.48 -0.87 5.53
CA ARG A 155 3.39 -1.32 4.48
C ARG A 155 3.10 -0.53 3.21
N PRO A 156 3.96 0.45 2.84
CA PRO A 156 3.78 1.18 1.59
C PRO A 156 3.82 0.24 0.38
N VAL A 157 3.03 0.56 -0.64
CA VAL A 157 3.00 -0.17 -1.91
C VAL A 157 3.17 0.82 -3.05
N ARG A 158 3.76 0.40 -4.17
CA ARG A 158 3.80 1.14 -5.42
C ARG A 158 3.41 0.23 -6.58
N ARG A 159 3.08 0.83 -7.72
CA ARG A 159 2.76 0.09 -8.95
C ARG A 159 3.27 0.82 -10.19
N PHE A 160 3.55 0.07 -11.26
CA PHE A 160 3.81 0.66 -12.58
C PHE A 160 3.26 -0.23 -13.69
N LEU A 161 2.88 0.40 -14.79
CA LEU A 161 2.29 -0.26 -15.96
C LEU A 161 3.29 -1.25 -16.59
N GLN A 162 2.80 -2.44 -16.95
CA GLN A 162 3.56 -3.46 -17.69
C GLN A 162 4.02 -2.96 -19.07
#